data_AF-A0A7V1JEQ8-F1
#
_entry.id   AF-A0A7V1JEQ8-F1
#
_cell.length_a   1.000
_cell.length_b   1.000
_cell.length_c   1.000
_cell.angle_alpha   90.00
_cell.angle_beta   90.00
_cell.angle_gamma   90.00
#
_symmetry.space_group_name_H-M   'P 1'
#
loop_
_entity.id
_entity.type
_entity.pdbx_description
1 polymer ?
#
loop_
_entity_poly.entity_id
_entity_poly.type
_entity_poly.pdbx_seq_one_letter_code
_entity_poly.pdbx_strand_id
1 'polypeptide(L)'
;MYYFAPTSDMFETADSVVVQIELAGVRKEDINVEMYGSRLEISGMKRRKRFAEEDSFQRMERPFGFFKRVFDLPYRFDGNSISASFDEGLLEIIIPKKNKTGGFDFTDIEIEDV
;
A
#
# COMPACT_ATOMS: atom_id res chain seq x y z
N MET A 1 16.53 10.09 7.10
CA MET A 1 15.29 9.30 7.25
C MET A 1 15.36 8.19 6.20
N TYR A 2 15.39 6.91 6.60
CA TYR A 2 15.46 5.81 5.63
C TYR A 2 14.08 5.65 4.99
N TYR A 3 14.01 5.99 3.72
CA TYR A 3 12.84 5.82 2.88
C TYR A 3 13.12 4.66 1.95
N PHE A 4 12.27 3.63 1.97
CA PHE A 4 12.35 2.55 0.99
C PHE A 4 11.08 2.52 0.17
N ALA A 5 11.19 2.11 -1.09
CA ALA A 5 10.07 1.94 -2.00
C ALA A 5 9.82 0.44 -2.16
N PRO A 6 8.75 -0.11 -1.56
CA PRO A 6 8.32 -1.48 -1.79
C PRO A 6 8.12 -1.77 -3.27
N THR A 7 8.42 -3.00 -3.67
CA THR A 7 8.05 -3.58 -4.95
C THR A 7 6.53 -3.65 -5.06
N SER A 8 6.02 -3.44 -6.27
CA SER A 8 4.59 -3.40 -6.51
C SER A 8 4.27 -3.62 -7.96
N ASP A 9 3.10 -4.21 -8.21
CA ASP A 9 2.51 -4.34 -9.53
C ASP A 9 1.20 -3.56 -9.61
N MET A 10 0.90 -3.03 -10.80
CA MET A 10 -0.39 -2.43 -11.14
C MET A 10 -0.84 -2.97 -12.48
N PHE A 11 -2.04 -3.52 -12.54
CA PHE A 11 -2.60 -4.08 -13.75
C PHE A 11 -4.11 -3.86 -13.82
N GLU A 12 -4.68 -4.06 -15.01
CA GLU A 12 -6.11 -3.97 -15.22
C GLU A 12 -6.70 -5.32 -15.56
N THR A 13 -7.87 -5.61 -15.01
CA THR A 13 -8.76 -6.67 -15.49
C THR A 13 -9.86 -6.04 -16.35
N ALA A 14 -10.83 -6.85 -16.81
CA ALA A 14 -12.00 -6.32 -17.50
C ALA A 14 -12.79 -5.34 -16.63
N ASP A 15 -12.90 -5.63 -15.32
CA ASP A 15 -13.78 -4.93 -14.40
C ASP A 15 -13.06 -4.04 -13.37
N SER A 16 -11.74 -4.17 -13.18
CA SER A 16 -11.02 -3.47 -12.11
C SER A 16 -9.62 -3.00 -12.52
N VAL A 17 -9.10 -2.01 -11.79
CA VAL A 17 -7.66 -1.78 -11.64
C VAL A 17 -7.22 -2.47 -10.35
N VAL A 18 -6.11 -3.19 -10.38
CA VAL A 18 -5.56 -3.91 -9.21
C VAL A 18 -4.15 -3.42 -8.94
N VAL A 19 -3.86 -3.13 -7.67
CA VAL A 19 -2.53 -2.76 -7.19
C VAL A 19 -2.11 -3.75 -6.12
N GLN A 20 -0.92 -4.33 -6.26
CA GLN A 20 -0.34 -5.27 -5.30
C GLN A 20 1.01 -4.73 -4.82
N ILE A 21 1.28 -4.81 -3.51
CA ILE A 21 2.51 -4.28 -2.89
C ILE A 21 3.08 -5.27 -1.88
N GLU A 22 4.35 -5.62 -2.03
CA GLU A 22 5.05 -6.50 -1.09
C GLU A 22 5.48 -5.72 0.17
N LEU A 23 4.86 -6.02 1.30
CA LEU A 23 5.09 -5.38 2.60
C LEU A 23 5.46 -6.39 3.69
N ALA A 24 6.25 -7.41 3.34
CA ALA A 24 6.68 -8.45 4.28
C ALA A 24 7.30 -7.88 5.56
N GLY A 25 6.73 -8.24 6.71
CA GLY A 25 7.15 -7.78 8.04
C GLY A 25 6.70 -6.36 8.41
N VAL A 26 5.80 -5.75 7.65
CA VAL A 26 5.01 -4.59 8.07
C VAL A 26 3.76 -5.10 8.79
N ARG A 27 3.31 -4.38 9.81
CA ARG A 27 2.07 -4.69 10.51
C ARG A 27 0.93 -3.93 9.86
N LYS A 28 -0.27 -4.54 9.77
CA LYS A 28 -1.43 -3.95 9.11
C LYS A 28 -1.73 -2.53 9.61
N GLU A 29 -1.67 -2.34 10.93
CA GLU A 29 -1.89 -1.06 11.60
C GLU A 29 -0.80 0.00 11.33
N ASP A 30 0.35 -0.39 10.77
CA ASP A 30 1.42 0.51 10.35
C ASP A 30 1.32 0.84 8.83
N ILE A 31 0.21 0.50 8.15
CA ILE A 31 -0.09 0.77 6.72
C ILE A 31 -1.26 1.76 6.62
N ASN A 32 -1.13 2.76 5.75
CA ASN A 32 -2.16 3.73 5.40
C ASN A 32 -2.45 3.68 3.89
N VAL A 33 -3.72 3.67 3.50
CA VAL A 33 -4.16 3.62 2.09
C VAL A 33 -5.15 4.75 1.84
N GLU A 34 -4.75 5.69 0.99
CA GLU A 34 -5.50 6.92 0.74
C GLU A 34 -5.75 7.11 -0.75
N MET A 35 -6.93 7.59 -1.10
CA MET A 35 -7.32 7.93 -2.46
C MET A 35 -7.60 9.42 -2.55
N TYR A 36 -7.05 10.06 -3.58
CA TYR A 36 -7.23 11.47 -3.91
C TYR A 36 -7.67 11.61 -5.37
N GLY A 37 -8.97 11.50 -5.64
CA GLY A 37 -9.52 11.53 -7.01
C GLY A 37 -9.02 10.40 -7.91
N SER A 38 -7.91 10.61 -8.62
CA SER A 38 -7.25 9.61 -9.49
C SER A 38 -5.87 9.19 -8.98
N ARG A 39 -5.52 9.53 -7.74
CA ARG A 39 -4.22 9.22 -7.16
C ARG A 39 -4.40 8.31 -5.94
N LEU A 40 -3.86 7.10 -6.02
CA LEU A 40 -3.79 6.16 -4.91
C LEU A 40 -2.43 6.29 -4.22
N GLU A 41 -2.45 6.53 -2.92
CA GLU A 41 -1.27 6.65 -2.08
C GLU A 41 -1.27 5.57 -1.01
N ILE A 42 -0.16 4.82 -0.92
CA ILE A 42 0.06 3.82 0.12
C ILE A 42 1.29 4.26 0.89
N SER A 43 1.18 4.39 2.20
CA SER A 43 2.29 4.81 3.05
C SER A 43 2.33 4.01 4.34
N GLY A 44 3.46 4.08 5.07
CA GLY A 44 3.58 3.37 6.33
C GLY A 44 5.00 3.29 6.87
N MET A 45 5.19 2.43 7.88
CA MET A 45 6.50 2.21 8.49
C MET A 45 6.80 0.73 8.72
N LYS A 46 7.87 0.25 8.07
CA LYS A 46 8.48 -1.05 8.39
C LYS A 46 9.42 -0.88 9.57
N ARG A 47 8.98 -1.31 10.75
CA ARG A 47 9.78 -1.16 11.98
C ARG A 47 11.00 -2.07 11.94
N ARG A 48 12.15 -1.51 12.36
CA ARG A 48 13.34 -2.32 12.60
C ARG A 48 13.09 -3.20 13.83
N LYS A 49 13.39 -4.49 13.73
CA LYS A 49 13.44 -5.36 14.91
C LYS A 49 14.48 -4.80 15.88
N ARG A 50 14.20 -4.81 17.19
CA ARG A 50 15.24 -4.49 18.18
C ARG A 50 16.25 -5.63 18.19
N PHE A 51 17.52 -5.27 18.09
CA PHE A 51 18.65 -6.17 18.23
C PHE A 51 19.29 -5.87 19.59
N ALA A 52 19.87 -6.87 20.24
CA ALA A 52 20.59 -6.64 21.49
C ALA A 52 21.83 -5.78 21.23
N GLU A 53 22.32 -5.06 22.24
CA GLU A 53 23.52 -4.22 22.09
C GLU A 53 24.77 -5.02 21.71
N GLU A 54 24.76 -6.30 22.04
CA GLU A 54 25.81 -7.29 21.74
C GLU A 54 25.67 -7.95 20.36
N ASP A 55 24.60 -7.66 19.60
CA ASP A 55 24.41 -8.20 18.25
C ASP A 55 25.30 -7.48 17.22
N SER A 56 26.20 -8.23 16.58
CA SER A 56 26.97 -7.75 15.42
C SER A 56 26.34 -8.22 14.11
N PHE A 57 26.04 -7.28 13.21
CA PHE A 57 25.52 -7.62 11.89
C PHE A 57 26.65 -8.05 10.98
N GLN A 58 26.62 -9.31 10.53
CA GLN A 58 27.46 -9.75 9.41
C GLN A 58 26.97 -9.18 8.07
N ARG A 59 25.63 -9.00 7.93
CA ARG A 59 25.01 -8.45 6.71
C ARG A 59 23.62 -7.88 7.00
N MET A 60 23.26 -6.77 6.37
CA MET A 60 21.93 -6.16 6.41
C MET A 60 21.46 -5.82 5.00
N GLU A 61 20.43 -6.49 4.51
CA GLU A 61 19.86 -6.25 3.17
C GLU A 61 18.41 -5.79 3.24
N ARG A 62 17.69 -6.23 4.28
CA ARG A 62 16.26 -5.95 4.43
C ARG A 62 16.06 -4.46 4.72
N PRO A 63 15.29 -3.75 3.90
CA PRO A 63 14.96 -2.36 4.19
C PRO A 63 14.03 -2.26 5.41
N PHE A 64 14.16 -1.17 6.13
CA PHE A 64 13.26 -0.74 7.20
C PHE A 64 13.16 0.79 7.18
N GLY A 65 12.14 1.33 7.83
CA GLY A 65 11.86 2.76 7.84
C GLY A 65 10.51 3.09 7.19
N PHE A 66 10.35 4.36 6.82
CA PHE A 66 9.13 4.84 6.18
C PHE A 66 9.10 4.38 4.73
N PHE A 67 7.91 4.10 4.22
CA PHE A 67 7.69 3.88 2.80
C PHE A 67 6.52 4.72 2.32
N LYS A 68 6.53 5.05 1.03
CA LYS A 68 5.35 5.52 0.32
C LYS A 68 5.43 5.14 -1.15
N ARG A 69 4.29 4.76 -1.70
CA ARG A 69 4.05 4.46 -3.12
C ARG A 69 2.88 5.29 -3.56
N VAL A 70 2.97 5.83 -4.78
CA VAL A 70 1.93 6.66 -5.38
C VAL A 70 1.67 6.11 -6.77
N PHE A 71 0.40 5.88 -7.07
CA PHE A 71 -0.06 5.39 -8.36
C PHE A 71 -1.03 6.40 -8.95
N ASP A 72 -0.74 6.87 -10.15
CA ASP A 72 -1.67 7.64 -10.95
C ASP A 72 -2.58 6.66 -11.69
N LEU A 73 -3.86 6.72 -11.39
CA LEU A 73 -4.87 5.88 -11.99
C LEU A 73 -5.37 6.50 -13.30
N PRO A 74 -5.73 5.68 -14.30
CA PRO A 74 -6.15 6.18 -15.61
C PRO A 74 -7.49 6.94 -15.58
N TYR A 75 -8.27 6.78 -14.51
CA TYR A 75 -9.54 7.45 -14.28
C TYR A 75 -9.67 7.86 -12.82
N ARG A 76 -10.67 8.68 -12.52
CA ARG A 76 -11.11 8.97 -11.15
C ARG A 76 -12.11 7.92 -10.71
N PHE A 77 -12.05 7.54 -9.43
CA PHE A 77 -12.92 6.52 -8.86
C PHE A 77 -13.55 6.99 -7.55
N ASP A 78 -14.72 6.44 -7.24
CA ASP A 78 -15.32 6.53 -5.91
C ASP A 78 -14.55 5.64 -4.93
N GLY A 79 -13.90 6.28 -3.95
CA GLY A 79 -13.16 5.60 -2.90
C GLY A 79 -14.01 4.64 -2.07
N ASN A 80 -15.32 4.87 -1.97
CA ASN A 80 -16.23 4.01 -1.18
C ASN A 80 -16.39 2.59 -1.72
N SER A 81 -15.94 2.35 -2.94
CA SER A 81 -16.05 1.04 -3.60
C SER A 81 -14.72 0.31 -3.75
N ILE A 82 -13.65 0.87 -3.19
CA ILE A 82 -12.32 0.28 -3.20
C ILE A 82 -12.23 -0.68 -2.02
N SER A 83 -11.74 -1.90 -2.28
CA SER A 83 -11.42 -2.86 -1.24
C SER A 83 -9.90 -2.99 -1.11
N ALA A 84 -9.43 -3.10 0.12
CA ALA A 84 -8.02 -3.37 0.43
C ALA A 84 -7.93 -4.59 1.36
N SER A 85 -7.04 -5.52 1.05
CA SER A 85 -6.77 -6.70 1.88
C SER A 85 -5.27 -6.84 2.10
N PHE A 86 -4.89 -7.38 3.27
CA PHE A 86 -3.48 -7.60 3.60
C PHE A 86 -3.31 -8.98 4.19
N ASP A 87 -2.68 -9.87 3.42
CA ASP A 87 -2.43 -11.25 3.79
C ASP A 87 -1.02 -11.68 3.41
N GLU A 88 -0.40 -12.50 4.26
CA GLU A 88 0.96 -13.03 4.10
C GLU A 88 2.05 -12.02 3.69
N GLY A 89 1.87 -10.74 4.04
CA GLY A 89 2.81 -9.67 3.70
C GLY A 89 2.61 -9.06 2.31
N LEU A 90 1.48 -9.32 1.65
CA LEU A 90 1.06 -8.71 0.39
C LEU A 90 -0.18 -7.85 0.63
N LEU A 91 -0.09 -6.56 0.29
CA LEU A 91 -1.23 -5.66 0.24
C LEU A 91 -1.84 -5.72 -1.15
N GLU A 92 -3.13 -6.00 -1.25
CA GLU A 92 -3.90 -5.97 -2.49
C GLU A 92 -4.99 -4.90 -2.40
N ILE A 93 -5.09 -4.07 -3.44
CA ILE A 93 -6.09 -3.00 -3.57
C ILE A 93 -6.82 -3.21 -4.88
N ILE A 94 -8.15 -3.34 -4.81
CA ILE A 94 -9.02 -3.56 -5.97
C ILE A 94 -9.92 -2.34 -6.15
N ILE A 95 -9.87 -1.76 -7.35
CA ILE A 95 -10.59 -0.54 -7.71
C ILE A 95 -11.57 -0.88 -8.85
N PRO A 96 -12.88 -1.01 -8.57
CA PRO A 96 -13.86 -1.34 -9.60
C PRO A 96 -14.02 -0.24 -10.66
N LYS A 97 -13.93 -0.61 -11.93
CA LYS A 97 -14.07 0.30 -13.09
C LYS A 97 -15.46 0.90 -13.25
N LYS A 98 -16.48 0.31 -12.61
CA LYS A 98 -17.89 0.75 -12.72
C LYS A 98 -18.19 2.02 -11.92
N ASN A 99 -17.33 2.38 -10.96
CA ASN A 99 -17.55 3.50 -10.05
C ASN A 99 -16.64 4.68 -10.39
N LYS A 100 -16.62 5.09 -11.66
CA LYS A 100 -15.88 6.28 -12.10
C LYS A 100 -16.65 7.53 -11.69
N THR A 101 -15.96 8.50 -11.10
CA THR A 101 -16.57 9.76 -10.64
C THR A 101 -15.87 10.97 -11.26
N GLY A 102 -16.55 12.12 -11.27
CA GLY A 102 -15.95 13.40 -11.68
C GLY A 102 -15.30 14.17 -10.53
N GLY A 103 -15.55 13.76 -9.27
CA GLY A 103 -15.16 14.48 -8.06
C GLY A 103 -13.67 14.35 -7.69
N PHE A 104 -13.21 15.23 -6.80
CA PHE A 104 -11.90 15.15 -6.14
C PHE A 104 -12.15 14.85 -4.67
N ASP A 105 -12.59 13.63 -4.40
CA ASP A 105 -12.88 13.21 -3.05
C ASP A 105 -11.63 12.55 -2.45
N PHE A 106 -11.35 12.90 -1.20
CA PHE A 106 -10.39 12.19 -0.38
C PHE A 106 -11.11 11.02 0.29
N THR A 107 -10.48 9.85 0.30
CA THR A 107 -11.01 8.68 1.00
C THR A 107 -9.86 7.91 1.64
N ASP A 108 -10.00 7.64 2.94
CA ASP A 108 -9.17 6.68 3.67
C ASP A 108 -9.80 5.28 3.49
N ILE A 109 -9.00 4.31 3.06
CA ILE A 109 -9.47 2.97 2.70
C ILE A 109 -9.05 2.01 3.81
N GLU A 110 -10.06 1.48 4.50
CA GLU A 110 -9.85 0.47 5.54
C GLU A 110 -9.35 -0.83 4.91
N ILE A 111 -8.30 -1.38 5.50
CA ILE A 111 -7.78 -2.70 5.12
C ILE A 111 -8.64 -3.75 5.83
N GLU A 112 -9.25 -4.66 5.08
CA GLU A 112 -10.08 -5.74 5.59
C GLU A 112 -9.25 -6.79 6.35
N ASP A 113 -9.87 -7.47 7.33
CA ASP A 113 -9.29 -8.65 7.96
C ASP A 113 -9.55 -9.87 7.05
N VAL A 114 -8.49 -10.60 6.69
CA VAL A 114 -8.55 -11.83 5.87
C VAL A 114 -8.57 -13.06 6.79
#